data_AF-A0A8S4G1Q6-F1
#
_entry.id   AF-A0A8S4G1Q6-F1
#
_cell.length_a   1.000
_cell.length_b   1.000
_cell.length_c   1.000
_cell.angle_alpha   90.00
_cell.angle_beta   90.00
_cell.angle_gamma   90.00
#
_symmetry.space_group_name_H-M   'P 1'
#
loop_
_entity.id
_entity.type
_entity.pdbx_description
1 polymer ?
#
loop_
_entity_poly.entity_id
_entity_poly.type
_entity_poly.pdbx_seq_one_letter_code
_entity_poly.pdbx_strand_id
1 'polypeptide(L)'
;MGLLDFEKWSNQPNLFSPKFRLCTKLPGLTAGQRRVCRRHKDHMAVVIQGVKVSIDECQYQFKYRRWNCSVIDGTVFGPLTHIASRESAFTHAITAAGVSLTVSRGCRDGRLASCGCARAPRPRSLHRDWLWAGCGDDLQYGYKFTESFIDIRERERKVKRGSREQGRQLMNRHNNEAGRRAVISKSKVTCKCHGVSGSCSLITCWQQLPSFREVGE
;
A
#
# COMPACT_ATOMS: atom_id res chain seq x y z
N MET A 1 -2.15 26.38 -14.71
CA MET A 1 -2.73 26.32 -13.35
C MET A 1 -2.73 24.86 -12.87
N GLY A 2 -1.58 24.31 -12.46
CA GLY A 2 -1.44 22.84 -12.38
C GLY A 2 -0.48 22.29 -11.33
N LEU A 3 -0.20 23.03 -10.25
CA LEU A 3 0.60 22.56 -9.11
C LEU A 3 -0.02 22.96 -7.75
N LEU A 4 -0.90 23.97 -7.72
CA LEU A 4 -1.35 24.63 -6.49
C LEU A 4 -2.50 23.92 -5.74
N ASP A 5 -3.18 22.95 -6.35
CA ASP A 5 -4.30 22.25 -5.69
C ASP A 5 -3.91 20.94 -4.98
N PHE A 6 -2.75 20.36 -5.32
CA PHE A 6 -2.26 19.14 -4.65
C PHE A 6 -1.52 19.47 -3.34
N GLU A 7 -0.68 20.51 -3.32
CA GLU A 7 -0.04 21.02 -2.09
C GLU A 7 -1.07 21.51 -1.07
N LYS A 8 -2.18 22.09 -1.53
CA LYS A 8 -3.30 22.50 -0.68
C LYS A 8 -3.97 21.35 0.06
N TRP A 9 -3.83 20.10 -0.40
CA TRP A 9 -4.40 18.92 0.25
C TRP A 9 -3.40 18.26 1.22
N SER A 10 -2.10 18.27 0.89
CA SER A 10 -1.05 17.72 1.76
C SER A 10 -0.74 18.58 2.99
N ASN A 11 -0.95 19.90 2.90
CA ASN A 11 -0.65 20.87 3.97
C ASN A 11 -1.87 21.31 4.79
N GLN A 12 -3.01 20.62 4.75
CA GLN A 12 -4.12 20.95 5.66
C GLN A 12 -3.85 20.36 7.06
N PRO A 13 -3.60 21.20 8.10
CA PRO A 13 -3.27 20.72 9.44
C PRO A 13 -4.43 19.97 10.13
N ASN A 14 -5.63 19.99 9.53
CA ASN A 14 -6.86 19.43 10.11
C ASN A 14 -7.37 18.16 9.41
N LEU A 15 -6.68 17.63 8.40
CA LEU A 15 -7.03 16.32 7.80
C LEU A 15 -6.63 15.13 8.70
N PHE A 16 -5.79 15.41 9.71
CA PHE A 16 -5.21 14.45 10.65
C PHE A 16 -5.91 14.41 12.02
N SER A 17 -7.04 15.13 12.18
CA SER A 17 -7.79 15.17 13.46
C SER A 17 -8.84 14.06 13.56
N PRO A 18 -8.99 13.36 14.71
CA PRO A 18 -9.76 12.11 14.82
C PRO A 18 -11.28 12.25 14.68
N LYS A 19 -11.81 13.47 14.54
CA LYS A 19 -13.23 13.77 14.75
C LYS A 19 -14.05 14.13 13.51
N PHE A 20 -13.50 14.14 12.30
CA PHE A 20 -14.30 14.52 11.12
C PHE A 20 -14.80 13.35 10.27
N ARG A 21 -15.97 13.54 9.66
CA ARG A 21 -16.66 12.66 8.71
C ARG A 21 -15.79 12.39 7.46
N LEU A 22 -14.70 11.65 7.63
CA LEU A 22 -13.62 11.46 6.64
C LEU A 22 -14.17 10.75 5.39
N CYS A 23 -14.86 9.63 5.58
CA CYS A 23 -15.24 8.73 4.48
C CYS A 23 -16.23 9.32 3.46
N THR A 24 -17.09 10.25 3.88
CA THR A 24 -18.04 10.90 2.96
C THR A 24 -17.43 12.08 2.22
N LYS A 25 -16.41 12.72 2.79
CA LYS A 25 -15.73 13.88 2.21
C LYS A 25 -14.54 13.50 1.31
N LEU A 26 -14.01 12.28 1.42
CA LEU A 26 -12.92 11.82 0.56
C LEU A 26 -13.41 11.65 -0.89
N PRO A 27 -12.96 12.50 -1.84
CA PRO A 27 -13.34 12.37 -3.23
C PRO A 27 -12.74 11.10 -3.85
N GLY A 28 -13.43 10.52 -4.81
CA GLY A 28 -12.98 9.31 -5.53
C GLY A 28 -13.29 7.96 -4.86
N LEU A 29 -13.73 7.91 -3.58
CA LEU A 29 -14.13 6.64 -2.97
C LEU A 29 -15.45 6.11 -3.55
N THR A 30 -15.48 4.81 -3.85
CA THR A 30 -16.71 4.12 -4.25
C THR A 30 -17.64 3.83 -3.06
N ALA A 31 -18.88 3.40 -3.31
CA ALA A 31 -19.82 3.07 -2.24
C ALA A 31 -19.29 1.93 -1.34
N GLY A 32 -18.66 0.92 -1.94
CA GLY A 32 -17.96 -0.15 -1.22
C GLY A 32 -16.79 0.35 -0.39
N GLN A 33 -15.91 1.18 -0.99
CA GLN A 33 -14.76 1.74 -0.26
C GLN A 33 -15.21 2.60 0.93
N ARG A 34 -16.31 3.34 0.81
CA ARG A 34 -16.90 4.10 1.92
C ARG A 34 -17.36 3.19 3.06
N ARG A 35 -17.90 2.00 2.77
CA ARG A 35 -18.27 1.02 3.81
C ARG A 35 -17.04 0.53 4.56
N VAL A 36 -15.96 0.19 3.84
CA VAL A 36 -14.69 -0.23 4.45
C VAL A 36 -14.10 0.91 5.30
N CYS A 37 -14.05 2.13 4.75
CA CYS A 37 -13.57 3.32 5.46
C CYS A 37 -14.34 3.58 6.77
N ARG A 38 -15.67 3.41 6.79
CA ARG A 38 -16.48 3.62 8.00
C ARG A 38 -16.13 2.63 9.11
N ARG A 39 -15.73 1.41 8.75
CA ARG A 39 -15.30 0.35 9.69
C ARG A 39 -13.84 0.53 10.13
N HIS A 40 -12.99 1.03 9.24
CA HIS A 40 -11.54 1.16 9.44
C HIS A 40 -11.09 2.63 9.30
N LYS A 41 -11.65 3.52 10.11
CA LYS A 41 -11.40 4.97 10.00
C LYS A 41 -9.94 5.33 10.27
N ASP A 42 -9.34 4.68 11.27
CA ASP A 42 -7.93 4.78 11.67
C ASP A 42 -6.96 4.36 10.55
N HIS A 43 -7.40 3.52 9.61
CA HIS A 43 -6.57 3.06 8.49
C HIS A 43 -6.39 4.11 7.41
N MET A 44 -7.33 5.06 7.29
CA MET A 44 -7.39 5.93 6.11
C MET A 44 -6.19 6.86 5.98
N ALA A 45 -5.61 7.32 7.10
CA ALA A 45 -4.37 8.11 7.05
C ALA A 45 -3.21 7.32 6.44
N VAL A 46 -3.06 6.05 6.82
CA VAL A 46 -2.02 5.15 6.32
C VAL A 46 -2.28 4.74 4.86
N VAL A 47 -3.54 4.56 4.48
CA VAL A 47 -3.94 4.30 3.09
C VAL A 47 -3.60 5.48 2.19
N ILE A 48 -3.96 6.71 2.59
CA ILE A 48 -3.64 7.93 1.83
C ILE A 48 -2.13 8.06 1.65
N GLN A 49 -1.36 7.83 2.73
CA GLN A 49 0.10 7.81 2.64
C GLN A 49 0.62 6.75 1.67
N GLY A 50 0.02 5.55 1.67
CA GLY A 50 0.37 4.46 0.75
C GLY A 50 0.17 4.85 -0.70
N VAL A 51 -0.97 5.45 -1.03
CA VAL A 51 -1.22 5.91 -2.39
C VAL A 51 -0.27 7.04 -2.81
N LYS A 52 0.03 7.99 -1.91
CA LYS A 52 0.99 9.07 -2.19
C LYS A 52 2.36 8.49 -2.56
N VAL A 53 2.87 7.58 -1.73
CA VAL A 53 4.14 6.89 -1.96
C VAL A 53 4.13 6.12 -3.28
N SER A 54 3.01 5.48 -3.65
CA SER A 54 2.84 4.83 -4.95
C SER A 54 2.93 5.77 -6.14
N ILE A 55 2.34 6.96 -6.04
CA ILE A 55 2.38 7.97 -7.11
C ILE A 55 3.79 8.51 -7.27
N ASP A 56 4.43 8.89 -6.16
CA ASP A 56 5.80 9.40 -6.15
C ASP A 56 6.77 8.38 -6.77
N GLU A 57 6.59 7.09 -6.44
CA GLU A 57 7.36 5.99 -7.01
C GLU A 57 7.10 5.79 -8.50
N CYS A 58 5.83 5.82 -8.91
CA CYS A 58 5.45 5.68 -10.31
C CYS A 58 6.06 6.82 -11.16
N GLN A 59 5.99 8.06 -10.67
CA GLN A 59 6.61 9.20 -11.32
C GLN A 59 8.13 9.05 -11.40
N TYR A 60 8.76 8.54 -10.35
CA TYR A 60 10.20 8.28 -10.40
C TYR A 60 10.55 7.22 -11.45
N GLN A 61 9.85 6.08 -11.47
CA GLN A 61 10.14 4.98 -12.41
C GLN A 61 9.98 5.42 -13.87
N PHE A 62 9.07 6.36 -14.12
CA PHE A 62 8.74 6.84 -15.46
C PHE A 62 9.26 8.26 -15.78
N LYS A 63 10.13 8.84 -14.95
CA LYS A 63 10.61 10.24 -15.09
C LYS A 63 11.29 10.58 -16.41
N TYR A 64 11.87 9.58 -17.09
CA TYR A 64 12.54 9.73 -18.39
C TYR A 64 11.75 9.10 -19.55
N ARG A 65 10.47 8.78 -19.33
CA ARG A 65 9.56 8.23 -20.35
C ARG A 65 8.61 9.31 -20.86
N ARG A 66 8.04 9.10 -22.05
CA ARG A 66 7.03 10.02 -22.63
C ARG A 66 5.79 10.15 -21.75
N TRP A 67 5.38 9.04 -21.15
CA TRP A 67 4.38 9.03 -20.09
C TRP A 67 5.10 9.00 -18.75
N ASN A 68 4.89 10.02 -17.91
CA ASN A 68 5.63 10.26 -16.67
C ASN A 68 4.80 9.97 -15.39
N CYS A 69 3.70 9.24 -15.50
CA CYS A 69 2.79 8.94 -14.40
C CYS A 69 2.20 10.17 -13.68
N SER A 70 1.96 11.26 -14.42
CA SER A 70 1.22 12.42 -13.90
C SER A 70 -0.26 12.06 -13.64
N VAL A 71 -0.76 12.46 -12.47
CA VAL A 71 -2.16 12.23 -12.06
C VAL A 71 -3.00 13.41 -12.56
N ILE A 72 -3.89 13.17 -13.53
CA ILE A 72 -4.65 14.23 -14.21
C ILE A 72 -5.82 14.76 -13.35
N ASP A 73 -6.43 13.89 -12.52
CA ASP A 73 -7.72 14.21 -11.86
C ASP A 73 -7.61 14.64 -10.39
N GLY A 74 -6.40 14.79 -9.84
CA GLY A 74 -6.19 15.27 -8.45
C GLY A 74 -6.80 14.40 -7.34
N THR A 75 -7.49 13.31 -7.67
CA THR A 75 -8.16 12.42 -6.72
C THR A 75 -7.28 11.20 -6.44
N VAL A 76 -6.86 11.08 -5.18
CA VAL A 76 -6.03 9.96 -4.68
C VAL A 76 -6.72 8.60 -4.88
N PHE A 77 -8.05 8.58 -4.91
CA PHE A 77 -8.83 7.37 -5.10
C PHE A 77 -9.60 7.35 -6.42
N GLY A 78 -9.39 8.24 -7.40
CA GLY A 78 -10.12 8.18 -8.68
C GLY A 78 -9.78 6.95 -9.53
N PRO A 79 -10.48 6.68 -10.65
CA PRO A 79 -9.99 5.74 -11.66
C PRO A 79 -8.59 6.18 -12.11
N LEU A 80 -7.58 5.31 -11.94
CA LEU A 80 -6.18 5.68 -12.21
C LEU A 80 -5.93 5.97 -13.69
N THR A 81 -6.60 5.24 -14.59
CA THR A 81 -6.63 5.52 -16.03
C THR A 81 -7.97 5.03 -16.62
N HIS A 82 -8.40 5.59 -17.75
CA HIS A 82 -9.58 5.11 -18.51
C HIS A 82 -9.23 4.13 -19.63
N ILE A 83 -7.94 3.82 -19.82
CA ILE A 83 -7.42 3.00 -20.91
C ILE A 83 -6.86 1.69 -20.33
N ALA A 84 -6.96 0.58 -21.06
CA ALA A 84 -6.30 -0.67 -20.68
C ALA A 84 -4.92 -0.74 -21.35
N SER A 85 -3.91 -0.15 -20.71
CA SER A 85 -2.53 -0.08 -21.22
C SER A 85 -1.52 -0.75 -20.26
N ARG A 86 -0.26 -0.89 -20.69
CA ARG A 86 0.83 -1.41 -19.83
C ARG A 86 1.11 -0.48 -18.65
N GLU A 87 1.03 0.82 -18.87
CA GLU A 87 1.18 1.87 -17.85
C GLU A 87 0.03 1.81 -16.83
N SER A 88 -1.18 1.48 -17.31
CA SER A 88 -2.35 1.23 -16.47
C SER A 88 -2.16 -0.01 -15.60
N ALA A 89 -1.56 -1.07 -16.14
CA ALA A 89 -1.23 -2.24 -15.35
C ALA A 89 -0.23 -1.93 -14.24
N PHE A 90 0.83 -1.16 -14.55
CA PHE A 90 1.82 -0.75 -13.58
C PHE A 90 1.22 0.14 -12.47
N THR A 91 0.39 1.13 -12.81
CA THR A 91 -0.27 2.00 -11.82
C THR A 91 -1.15 1.22 -10.86
N HIS A 92 -1.96 0.29 -11.36
CA HIS A 92 -2.75 -0.60 -10.50
C HIS A 92 -1.87 -1.42 -9.55
N ALA A 93 -0.79 -2.01 -10.07
CA ALA A 93 0.14 -2.81 -9.27
C ALA A 93 0.85 -1.96 -8.20
N ILE A 94 1.45 -0.83 -8.57
CA ILE A 94 2.23 0.00 -7.64
C ILE A 94 1.34 0.66 -6.58
N THR A 95 0.10 1.04 -6.92
CA THR A 95 -0.88 1.54 -5.94
C THR A 95 -1.27 0.47 -4.93
N ALA A 96 -1.58 -0.75 -5.39
CA ALA A 96 -1.89 -1.86 -4.49
C ALA A 96 -0.67 -2.24 -3.62
N ALA A 97 0.53 -2.19 -4.17
CA ALA A 97 1.77 -2.42 -3.45
C ALA A 97 1.98 -1.37 -2.34
N GLY A 98 1.83 -0.08 -2.64
CA GLY A 98 2.07 0.99 -1.66
C GLY A 98 1.09 0.95 -0.50
N VAL A 99 -0.20 0.72 -0.77
CA VAL A 99 -1.20 0.57 0.30
C VAL A 99 -0.92 -0.67 1.14
N SER A 100 -0.58 -1.81 0.52
CA SER A 100 -0.23 -3.03 1.27
C SER A 100 0.98 -2.82 2.18
N LEU A 101 2.02 -2.17 1.66
CA LEU A 101 3.24 -1.89 2.42
C LEU A 101 3.01 -0.90 3.56
N THR A 102 2.31 0.22 3.32
CA THR A 102 2.10 1.21 4.39
C THR A 102 1.16 0.69 5.46
N VAL A 103 0.12 -0.07 5.11
CA VAL A 103 -0.77 -0.69 6.11
C VAL A 103 0.00 -1.71 6.96
N SER A 104 0.82 -2.56 6.34
CA SER A 104 1.66 -3.52 7.08
C SER A 104 2.61 -2.83 8.08
N ARG A 105 3.21 -1.71 7.67
CA ARG A 105 4.06 -0.87 8.55
C ARG A 105 3.25 -0.14 9.61
N GLY A 106 2.05 0.33 9.27
CA GLY A 106 1.15 0.97 10.22
C GLY A 106 0.76 0.04 11.38
N CYS A 107 0.62 -1.26 11.10
CA CYS A 107 0.42 -2.28 12.13
C CYS A 107 1.65 -2.42 13.04
N ARG A 108 2.85 -2.55 12.46
CA ARG A 108 4.11 -2.64 13.21
C ARG A 108 4.35 -1.42 14.10
N ASP A 109 4.07 -0.24 13.58
CA ASP A 109 4.27 1.03 14.27
C ASP A 109 3.17 1.31 15.33
N GLY A 110 2.19 0.42 15.50
CA GLY A 110 1.10 0.56 16.48
C GLY A 110 0.09 1.67 16.16
N ARG A 111 0.02 2.12 14.90
CA ARG A 111 -0.89 3.20 14.47
C ARG A 111 -2.32 2.74 14.21
N LEU A 112 -2.53 1.43 14.07
CA LEU A 112 -3.79 0.80 13.69
C LEU A 112 -4.28 -0.08 14.82
N ALA A 113 -5.52 0.12 15.30
CA ALA A 113 -6.03 -0.59 16.46
C ALA A 113 -6.38 -2.07 16.17
N SER A 114 -6.55 -2.42 14.90
CA SER A 114 -7.01 -3.74 14.47
C SER A 114 -5.88 -4.76 14.22
N CYS A 115 -4.63 -4.35 14.30
CA CYS A 115 -3.46 -5.19 14.02
C CYS A 115 -2.27 -4.78 14.89
N GLY A 116 -1.16 -5.51 14.78
CA GLY A 116 0.06 -5.25 15.53
C GLY A 116 1.29 -5.80 14.83
N CYS A 117 2.28 -6.24 15.61
CA CYS A 117 3.49 -6.87 15.06
C CYS A 117 3.17 -8.17 14.29
N ALA A 118 3.97 -8.45 13.27
CA ALA A 118 3.90 -9.68 12.51
C ALA A 118 3.96 -10.93 13.41
N ARG A 119 3.04 -11.88 13.18
CA ARG A 119 3.09 -13.22 13.77
C ARG A 119 3.80 -14.23 12.86
N ALA A 120 4.86 -13.78 12.20
CA ALA A 120 5.57 -14.57 11.21
C ALA A 120 6.39 -15.69 11.87
N PRO A 121 6.32 -16.93 11.37
CA PRO A 121 7.13 -18.02 11.89
C PRO A 121 8.61 -17.75 11.62
N ARG A 122 9.46 -18.28 12.50
CA ARG A 122 10.92 -18.24 12.31
C ARG A 122 11.29 -18.91 10.96
N PRO A 123 12.01 -18.21 10.07
CA PRO A 123 12.48 -18.81 8.83
C PRO A 123 13.45 -19.97 9.09
N ARG A 124 13.30 -21.07 8.35
CA ARG A 124 14.20 -22.25 8.47
C ARG A 124 15.64 -21.94 8.09
N SER A 125 15.86 -20.94 7.24
CA SER A 125 17.17 -20.46 6.80
C SER A 125 17.88 -19.58 7.82
N LEU A 126 17.21 -19.15 8.90
CA LEU A 126 17.80 -18.28 9.90
C LEU A 126 18.78 -19.05 10.79
N HIS A 127 20.01 -18.53 10.91
CA HIS A 127 21.06 -19.11 11.75
C HIS A 127 20.55 -19.46 13.14
N ARG A 128 20.81 -20.69 13.62
CA ARG A 128 20.19 -21.26 14.83
C ARG A 128 20.35 -20.37 16.06
N ASP A 129 21.53 -19.77 16.21
CA ASP A 129 21.87 -18.95 17.39
C ASP A 129 21.29 -17.52 17.34
N TRP A 130 20.77 -17.08 16.19
CA TRP A 130 20.15 -15.75 16.09
C TRP A 130 18.73 -15.81 16.63
N LEU A 131 18.33 -14.85 17.45
CA LEU A 131 17.00 -14.78 18.02
C LEU A 131 15.98 -14.31 16.98
N TRP A 132 14.83 -14.99 16.90
CA TRP A 132 13.68 -14.51 16.12
C TRP A 132 12.74 -13.77 17.06
N ALA A 133 12.84 -12.45 17.10
CA ALA A 133 12.11 -11.61 18.02
C ALA A 133 12.02 -10.17 17.50
N GLY A 134 11.32 -9.30 18.24
CA GLY A 134 11.07 -7.92 17.85
C GLY A 134 9.72 -7.76 17.13
N CYS A 135 9.49 -6.57 16.58
CA CYS A 135 8.24 -6.22 15.92
C CYS A 135 8.44 -6.11 14.41
N GLY A 136 7.99 -7.12 13.68
CA GLY A 136 8.02 -7.14 12.21
C GLY A 136 6.77 -6.53 11.56
N ASP A 137 6.85 -6.28 10.25
CA ASP A 137 5.73 -5.77 9.45
C ASP A 137 4.63 -6.83 9.25
N ASP A 138 3.35 -6.52 9.53
CA ASP A 138 2.25 -7.48 9.40
C ASP A 138 1.74 -7.59 7.95
N LEU A 139 2.45 -8.40 7.16
CA LEU A 139 2.15 -8.64 5.74
C LEU A 139 0.77 -9.24 5.51
N GLN A 140 0.31 -10.12 6.40
CA GLN A 140 -0.96 -10.82 6.23
C GLN A 140 -2.13 -9.86 6.38
N TYR A 141 -2.05 -8.97 7.38
CA TYR A 141 -3.05 -7.94 7.56
C TYR A 141 -3.04 -6.94 6.40
N GLY A 142 -1.86 -6.43 6.03
CA GLY A 142 -1.71 -5.48 4.93
C GLY A 142 -2.25 -6.00 3.60
N TYR A 143 -1.97 -7.28 3.28
CA TYR A 143 -2.49 -7.95 2.09
C TYR A 143 -4.03 -8.00 2.09
N LYS A 144 -4.63 -8.54 3.16
CA LYS A 144 -6.10 -8.74 3.25
C LYS A 144 -6.87 -7.43 3.26
N PHE A 145 -6.37 -6.44 4.00
CA PHE A 145 -6.97 -5.11 4.03
C PHE A 145 -6.94 -4.47 2.64
N THR A 146 -5.78 -4.51 1.97
CA THR A 146 -5.60 -3.90 0.66
C THR A 146 -6.45 -4.59 -0.40
N GLU A 147 -6.53 -5.92 -0.40
CA GLU A 147 -7.45 -6.67 -1.26
C GLU A 147 -8.90 -6.20 -1.05
N SER A 148 -9.34 -6.12 0.21
CA SER A 148 -10.70 -5.71 0.56
C SER A 148 -11.02 -4.26 0.17
N PHE A 149 -10.04 -3.36 0.25
CA PHE A 149 -10.24 -1.94 0.01
C PHE A 149 -10.03 -1.52 -1.46
N ILE A 150 -9.01 -2.05 -2.14
CA ILE A 150 -8.69 -1.67 -3.53
C ILE A 150 -9.58 -2.45 -4.51
N ASP A 151 -9.77 -3.76 -4.32
CA ASP A 151 -10.49 -4.57 -5.31
C ASP A 151 -12.01 -4.37 -5.27
N ILE A 152 -12.56 -3.81 -4.18
CA ILE A 152 -14.02 -3.63 -4.04
C ILE A 152 -14.60 -2.76 -5.17
N ARG A 153 -13.82 -1.80 -5.67
CA ARG A 153 -14.17 -0.99 -6.84
C ARG A 153 -14.49 -1.83 -8.06
N GLU A 154 -13.64 -2.80 -8.35
CA GLU A 154 -13.80 -3.67 -9.52
C GLU A 154 -14.93 -4.68 -9.29
N ARG A 155 -15.13 -5.13 -8.05
CA ARG A 155 -16.17 -6.10 -7.67
C ARG A 155 -17.58 -5.51 -7.63
N GLU A 156 -17.74 -4.24 -7.24
CA GLU A 156 -19.07 -3.64 -7.09
C GLU A 156 -19.72 -3.24 -8.42
N ARG A 157 -18.92 -3.02 -9.46
CA ARG A 157 -19.42 -2.65 -10.78
C ARG A 157 -19.94 -3.88 -11.51
N LYS A 158 -21.26 -3.96 -11.69
CA LYS A 158 -21.91 -5.02 -12.47
C LYS A 158 -21.65 -4.77 -13.97
N VAL A 159 -21.10 -5.78 -14.66
CA VAL A 159 -20.81 -5.74 -16.10
C VAL A 159 -21.35 -6.99 -16.77
N LYS A 160 -21.63 -6.92 -18.06
CA LYS A 160 -22.11 -8.07 -18.84
C LYS A 160 -21.01 -9.13 -18.93
N ARG A 161 -21.37 -10.40 -18.70
CA ARG A 161 -20.42 -11.52 -18.83
C ARG A 161 -19.91 -11.62 -20.28
N GLY A 162 -18.60 -11.80 -20.43
CA GLY A 162 -17.90 -11.82 -21.72
C GLY A 162 -17.64 -10.44 -22.32
N SER A 163 -18.01 -9.34 -21.65
CA SER A 163 -17.79 -8.01 -22.21
C SER A 163 -16.36 -7.53 -22.03
N ARG A 164 -15.96 -6.55 -22.86
CA ARG A 164 -14.65 -5.88 -22.74
C ARG A 164 -14.46 -5.25 -21.35
N GLU A 165 -15.54 -4.73 -20.75
CA GLU A 165 -15.50 -4.17 -19.40
C GLU A 165 -15.22 -5.23 -18.33
N GLN A 166 -15.72 -6.46 -18.51
CA GLN A 166 -15.40 -7.59 -17.63
C GLN A 166 -13.93 -7.97 -17.76
N GLY A 167 -13.41 -8.09 -18.99
CA GLY A 167 -11.99 -8.34 -19.22
C GLY A 167 -11.11 -7.31 -18.52
N ARG A 168 -11.51 -6.04 -18.57
CA ARG A 168 -10.81 -4.96 -17.87
C ARG A 168 -10.87 -5.07 -16.35
N GLN A 169 -12.01 -5.42 -15.77
CA GLN A 169 -12.12 -5.65 -14.31
C GLN A 169 -11.19 -6.78 -13.84
N LEU A 170 -11.14 -7.87 -14.60
CA LEU A 170 -10.27 -9.00 -14.30
C LEU A 170 -8.80 -8.63 -14.42
N MET A 171 -8.44 -7.87 -15.45
CA MET A 171 -7.09 -7.32 -15.63
C MET A 171 -6.69 -6.44 -14.44
N ASN A 172 -7.55 -5.49 -14.04
CA ASN A 172 -7.28 -4.60 -12.91
C ASN A 172 -7.05 -5.38 -11.61
N ARG A 173 -7.91 -6.37 -11.32
CA ARG A 173 -7.74 -7.25 -10.14
C ARG A 173 -6.45 -8.06 -10.19
N HIS A 174 -6.09 -8.58 -11.36
CA HIS A 174 -4.84 -9.30 -11.57
C HIS A 174 -3.63 -8.40 -11.28
N ASN A 175 -3.63 -7.17 -11.79
CA ASN A 175 -2.55 -6.21 -11.57
C ASN A 175 -2.44 -5.79 -10.10
N ASN A 176 -3.58 -5.54 -9.43
CA ASN A 176 -3.59 -5.27 -7.99
C ASN A 176 -2.97 -6.43 -7.19
N GLU A 177 -3.30 -7.66 -7.57
CA GLU A 177 -2.75 -8.86 -6.93
C GLU A 177 -1.25 -9.00 -7.18
N ALA A 178 -0.78 -8.73 -8.40
CA ALA A 178 0.65 -8.71 -8.72
C ALA A 178 1.41 -7.72 -7.82
N GLY A 179 0.87 -6.52 -7.63
CA GLY A 179 1.43 -5.51 -6.73
C GLY A 179 1.50 -5.97 -5.27
N ARG A 180 0.42 -6.55 -4.74
CA ARG A 180 0.40 -7.09 -3.37
C ARG A 180 1.41 -8.22 -3.19
N ARG A 181 1.53 -9.12 -4.18
CA ARG A 181 2.50 -10.22 -4.14
C ARG A 181 3.94 -9.74 -4.21
N ALA A 182 4.23 -8.71 -5.00
CA ALA A 182 5.57 -8.11 -5.09
C ALA A 182 6.07 -7.62 -3.71
N VAL A 183 5.18 -7.01 -2.91
CA VAL A 183 5.50 -6.59 -1.54
C VAL A 183 5.88 -7.79 -0.66
N ILE A 184 5.09 -8.86 -0.73
CA ILE A 184 5.34 -10.07 0.06
C ILE A 184 6.64 -10.75 -0.36
N SER A 185 6.86 -10.91 -1.67
CA SER A 185 8.02 -11.62 -2.22
C SER A 185 9.32 -10.90 -1.94
N LYS A 186 9.31 -9.57 -1.86
CA LYS A 186 10.52 -8.78 -1.52
C LYS A 186 10.71 -8.59 -0.01
N SER A 187 9.88 -9.20 0.84
CA SER A 187 10.10 -9.17 2.29
C SER A 187 11.38 -9.91 2.67
N LYS A 188 12.09 -9.39 3.67
CA LYS A 188 13.40 -9.91 4.08
C LYS A 188 13.49 -10.05 5.58
N VAL A 189 14.39 -10.92 6.02
CA VAL A 189 14.82 -10.96 7.41
C VAL A 189 15.79 -9.81 7.63
N THR A 190 15.51 -8.96 8.61
CA THR A 190 16.43 -7.91 9.04
C THR A 190 16.86 -8.19 10.47
N CYS A 191 18.13 -7.98 10.74
CA CYS A 191 18.76 -8.31 12.01
C CYS A 191 19.46 -7.09 12.60
N LYS A 192 19.52 -7.05 13.93
CA LYS A 192 20.31 -6.07 14.69
C LYS A 192 21.27 -6.79 15.61
N CYS A 193 22.49 -6.28 15.66
CA CYS A 193 23.52 -6.70 16.60
C CYS A 193 23.37 -5.97 17.93
N HIS A 194 23.53 -6.72 19.01
CA HIS A 194 23.59 -6.25 20.38
C HIS A 194 24.89 -6.76 20.99
N GLY A 195 25.68 -5.86 21.55
CA GLY A 195 26.96 -6.17 22.17
C GLY A 195 27.73 -4.91 22.51
N VAL A 196 28.70 -5.03 23.41
CA VAL A 196 29.58 -3.92 23.82
C VAL A 196 30.32 -3.41 22.59
N SER A 197 30.39 -2.08 22.45
CA SER A 197 31.05 -1.40 21.33
C SER A 197 30.56 -1.81 19.93
N GLY A 198 29.29 -2.22 19.80
CA GLY A 198 28.69 -2.61 18.51
C GLY A 198 29.02 -4.03 18.06
N SER A 199 29.57 -4.86 18.94
CA SER A 199 29.76 -6.29 18.66
C SER A 199 28.42 -7.02 18.44
N CYS A 200 28.46 -8.13 17.71
CA CYS A 200 27.31 -8.98 17.40
C CYS A 200 27.25 -10.24 18.29
N SER A 201 27.54 -10.10 19.59
CA SER A 201 27.48 -11.24 20.53
C SER A 201 26.06 -11.77 20.70
N LEU A 202 25.05 -10.91 20.51
CA LEU A 202 23.66 -11.28 20.39
C LEU A 202 23.06 -10.66 19.14
N ILE A 203 22.37 -11.46 18.33
CA ILE A 203 21.70 -11.00 17.11
C ILE A 203 20.20 -11.28 17.23
N THR A 204 19.39 -10.25 17.04
CA THR A 204 17.93 -10.35 16.99
C THR A 204 17.44 -10.01 15.61
N CYS A 205 16.57 -10.85 15.04
CA CYS A 205 16.03 -10.71 13.69
C CYS A 205 14.51 -10.74 13.67
N TRP A 206 13.92 -10.00 12.73
CA TRP A 206 12.48 -9.94 12.47
C TRP A 206 12.19 -9.88 10.96
N GLN A 207 10.93 -10.10 10.60
CA GLN A 207 10.45 -9.91 9.23
C GLN A 207 10.23 -8.42 8.95
N GLN A 208 10.80 -7.93 7.85
CA GLN A 208 10.70 -6.53 7.46
C GLN A 208 10.46 -6.38 5.95
N LEU A 209 9.60 -5.44 5.59
CA LEU A 209 9.38 -5.02 4.21
C LEU A 209 10.52 -4.11 3.73
N PRO A 210 10.94 -4.25 2.46
CA PRO A 210 12.03 -3.47 1.89
C PRO A 210 11.64 -1.99 1.72
N SER A 211 12.57 -1.15 1.28
CA SER A 211 12.21 0.21 0.85
C SER A 211 11.16 0.16 -0.27
N PHE A 212 10.34 1.20 -0.40
CA PHE A 212 9.33 1.20 -1.47
C PHE A 212 9.97 1.34 -2.86
N ARG A 213 11.15 1.98 -2.95
CA ARG A 213 12.01 2.00 -4.14
C ARG A 213 12.32 0.58 -4.63
N GLU A 214 12.78 -0.28 -3.72
CA GLU A 214 13.03 -1.69 -4.03
C GLU A 214 11.76 -2.41 -4.52
N VAL A 215 10.54 -1.99 -4.16
CA VAL A 215 9.30 -2.60 -4.67
C VAL A 215 8.97 -2.12 -6.08
N GLY A 216 9.29 -0.87 -6.41
CA GLY A 216 9.02 -0.27 -7.72
C GLY A 216 10.00 -0.67 -8.83
N GLU A 217 11.22 -1.07 -8.46
CA GLU A 217 12.25 -1.67 -9.34
C GLU A 217 11.91 -3.11 -9.76
#